data_AF-A0A7V0PLR1-F1
#
_entry.id   AF-A0A7V0PLR1-F1
#
_cell.length_a   1.000
_cell.length_b   1.000
_cell.length_c   1.000
_cell.angle_alpha   90.00
_cell.angle_beta   90.00
_cell.angle_gamma   90.00
#
_symmetry.space_group_name_H-M   'P 1'
#
loop_
_entity.id
_entity.type
_entity.pdbx_description
1 polymer ?
#
loop_
_entity_poly.entity_id
_entity_poly.type
_entity_poly.pdbx_seq_one_letter_code
_entity_poly.pdbx_strand_id
1 'polypeptide(L)'
;MRRCLTEAFADVFGISFEAGGLTMHEEAKFRDVHAEIATPEWVYQHNEPGMGTPVREGVHRARGGLLRARIRLDAGGGRVTQAWITGDFFVSPARMVPDLEAALKDTPCAQVRARVEAFFADYPVQMLHLAPADFADVLDKSLAAPPGAGDLVAEAGSGG
;
A
#
# COMPACT_ATOMS: atom_id res chain seq x y z
N MET A 1 29.01 13.24 -5.72
CA MET A 1 27.83 13.08 -4.85
C MET A 1 27.98 11.95 -3.84
N ARG A 2 28.14 10.68 -4.25
CA ARG A 2 28.26 9.53 -3.32
C ARG A 2 29.37 9.69 -2.26
N ARG A 3 30.58 10.08 -2.66
CA ARG A 3 31.71 10.28 -1.73
C ARG A 3 31.47 11.39 -0.69
N CYS A 4 30.93 12.52 -1.12
CA CYS A 4 30.61 13.63 -0.21
C CYS A 4 29.56 13.25 0.83
N LEU A 5 28.60 12.38 0.48
CA LEU A 5 27.70 11.80 1.49
C LEU A 5 28.52 10.95 2.47
N THR A 6 29.29 9.98 1.99
CA THR A 6 30.07 9.08 2.86
C THR A 6 30.98 9.86 3.83
N GLU A 7 31.65 10.91 3.37
CA GLU A 7 32.49 11.79 4.19
C GLU A 7 31.65 12.53 5.25
N ALA A 8 30.52 13.13 4.87
CA ALA A 8 29.66 13.82 5.82
C ALA A 8 29.08 12.87 6.90
N PHE A 9 28.72 11.64 6.53
CA PHE A 9 28.30 10.62 7.49
C PHE A 9 29.46 10.17 8.39
N ALA A 10 30.67 10.02 7.85
CA ALA A 10 31.85 9.66 8.62
C ALA A 10 32.14 10.71 9.71
N ASP A 11 32.08 11.99 9.35
CA ASP A 11 32.33 13.12 10.24
C ASP A 11 31.26 13.24 11.34
N VAL A 12 29.98 13.12 10.98
CA VAL A 12 28.86 13.26 11.94
C VAL A 12 28.83 12.09 12.93
N PHE A 13 29.05 10.87 12.45
CA PHE A 13 28.95 9.67 13.28
C PHE A 13 30.29 9.23 13.89
N GLY A 14 31.42 9.87 13.52
CA GLY A 14 32.75 9.54 14.02
C GLY A 14 33.24 8.14 13.60
N ILE A 15 32.84 7.67 12.42
CA ILE A 15 33.14 6.33 11.90
C ILE A 15 33.91 6.39 10.59
N SER A 16 34.76 5.40 10.33
CA SER A 16 35.42 5.23 9.03
C SER A 16 34.67 4.19 8.19
N PHE A 17 34.39 4.51 6.94
CA PHE A 17 33.80 3.57 5.99
C PHE A 17 34.88 2.90 5.15
N GLU A 18 34.78 1.58 4.99
CA GLU A 18 35.61 0.81 4.07
C GLU A 18 34.73 0.23 2.96
N ALA A 19 35.21 0.26 1.71
CA ALA A 19 34.50 -0.31 0.59
C ALA A 19 34.60 -1.85 0.64
N GLY A 20 33.56 -2.50 1.16
CA GLY A 20 33.40 -3.94 1.11
C GLY A 20 32.74 -4.38 -0.20
N GLY A 21 33.37 -5.34 -0.90
CA GLY A 21 32.67 -6.13 -1.91
C GLY A 21 31.69 -7.12 -1.26
N LEU A 22 30.81 -7.72 -2.07
CA LEU A 22 29.95 -8.79 -1.57
C LEU A 22 30.79 -10.02 -1.25
N THR A 23 30.51 -10.65 -0.11
CA THR A 23 31.02 -12.00 0.18
C THR A 23 30.33 -13.03 -0.72
N MET A 24 30.90 -14.23 -0.86
CA MET A 24 30.26 -15.30 -1.66
C MET A 24 28.84 -15.64 -1.18
N HIS A 25 28.58 -15.53 0.13
CA HIS A 25 27.26 -15.78 0.70
C HIS A 25 26.26 -14.66 0.37
N GLU A 26 26.69 -13.40 0.46
CA GLU A 26 25.87 -12.25 0.07
C GLU A 26 25.62 -12.20 -1.43
N GLU A 27 26.60 -12.58 -2.24
CA GLU A 27 26.48 -12.68 -3.70
C GLU A 27 25.47 -13.77 -4.11
N ALA A 28 25.45 -14.91 -3.41
CA ALA A 28 24.43 -15.94 -3.61
C ALA A 28 23.04 -15.44 -3.23
N LYS A 29 22.90 -14.84 -2.04
CA LYS A 29 21.62 -14.27 -1.58
C LYS A 29 21.13 -13.13 -2.47
N PHE A 30 22.05 -12.30 -2.97
CA PHE A 30 21.76 -11.24 -3.92
C PHE A 30 21.17 -11.81 -5.21
N ARG A 31 21.78 -12.85 -5.79
CA ARG A 31 21.25 -13.48 -7.00
C ARG A 31 19.86 -14.07 -6.78
N ASP A 32 19.63 -14.73 -5.65
CA ASP A 32 18.35 -15.35 -5.33
C ASP A 32 17.24 -14.29 -5.17
N VAL A 33 17.49 -13.24 -4.36
CA VAL A 33 16.51 -12.16 -4.14
C VAL A 33 16.32 -11.31 -5.39
N HIS A 34 17.39 -11.00 -6.11
CA HIS A 34 17.33 -10.21 -7.34
C HIS A 34 16.44 -10.87 -8.40
N ALA A 35 16.53 -12.19 -8.53
CA ALA A 35 15.71 -12.94 -9.48
C ALA A 35 14.21 -12.85 -9.16
N GLU A 36 13.84 -12.71 -7.89
CA GLU A 36 12.46 -12.54 -7.45
C GLU A 36 11.98 -11.09 -7.66
N ILE A 37 12.72 -10.11 -7.16
CA ILE A 37 12.29 -8.69 -7.14
C ILE A 37 12.36 -8.01 -8.51
N ALA A 38 13.10 -8.59 -9.47
CA ALA A 38 13.18 -8.09 -10.83
C ALA A 38 12.01 -8.57 -11.73
N THR A 39 11.13 -9.44 -11.22
CA THR A 39 10.01 -9.94 -12.02
C THR A 39 8.90 -8.90 -12.13
N PRO A 40 8.26 -8.75 -13.31
CA PRO A 40 7.04 -7.96 -13.44
C PRO A 40 5.96 -8.42 -12.46
N GLU A 41 5.87 -9.73 -12.19
CA GLU A 41 4.95 -10.27 -11.20
C GLU A 41 5.19 -9.70 -9.80
N TRP A 42 6.45 -9.58 -9.35
CA TRP A 42 6.79 -8.96 -8.07
C TRP A 42 6.61 -7.44 -8.09
N VAL A 43 7.02 -6.78 -9.18
CA VAL A 43 6.89 -5.32 -9.37
C VAL A 43 5.41 -4.88 -9.39
N TYR A 44 4.58 -5.67 -10.05
CA TYR A 44 3.13 -5.47 -10.17
C TYR A 44 2.35 -6.43 -9.27
N GLN A 45 2.96 -6.96 -8.20
CA GLN A 45 2.28 -7.76 -7.18
C GLN A 45 1.43 -6.85 -6.29
N HIS A 46 0.59 -6.05 -6.93
CA HIS A 46 -0.57 -5.50 -6.31
C HIS A 46 -1.66 -6.54 -6.46
N ASN A 47 -2.43 -6.66 -5.39
CA ASN A 47 -3.65 -7.41 -5.25
C ASN A 47 -4.68 -6.91 -6.30
N GLU A 48 -4.44 -7.17 -7.59
CA GLU A 48 -5.21 -6.57 -8.68
C GLU A 48 -6.60 -7.19 -8.75
N PRO A 49 -7.64 -6.38 -8.96
CA PRO A 49 -8.97 -6.90 -9.21
C PRO A 49 -8.95 -7.74 -10.49
N GLY A 50 -9.19 -9.05 -10.37
CA GLY A 50 -9.30 -9.95 -11.52
C GLY A 50 -10.21 -9.36 -12.61
N MET A 51 -9.72 -9.45 -13.85
CA MET A 51 -10.31 -8.84 -15.06
C MET A 51 -11.82 -9.02 -15.15
N GLY A 52 -12.54 -7.94 -15.47
CA GLY A 52 -13.95 -7.98 -15.86
C GLY A 52 -15.00 -7.74 -14.77
N THR A 53 -14.61 -7.56 -13.50
CA THR A 53 -15.57 -7.16 -12.45
C THR A 53 -15.48 -5.65 -12.17
N PRO A 54 -16.59 -4.90 -12.16
CA PRO A 54 -16.58 -3.48 -11.84
C PRO A 54 -16.01 -3.23 -10.45
N VAL A 55 -15.12 -2.25 -10.37
CA VAL A 55 -14.48 -1.80 -9.12
C VAL A 55 -14.83 -0.34 -8.92
N ARG A 56 -15.11 0.03 -7.68
CA ARG A 56 -15.30 1.44 -7.31
C ARG A 56 -14.03 1.95 -6.65
N GLU A 57 -13.63 3.16 -7.00
CA GLU A 57 -12.37 3.74 -6.55
C GLU A 57 -12.58 5.09 -5.89
N GLY A 58 -11.96 5.27 -4.73
CA GLY A 58 -11.96 6.52 -3.97
C GLY A 58 -10.54 6.95 -3.64
N VAL A 59 -10.32 8.27 -3.61
CA VAL A 59 -9.03 8.88 -3.24
C VAL A 59 -9.24 9.92 -2.15
N HIS A 60 -8.41 9.87 -1.11
CA HIS A 60 -8.43 10.79 0.01
C HIS A 60 -7.03 11.36 0.26
N ARG A 61 -6.91 12.69 0.29
CA ARG A 61 -5.67 13.38 0.67
C ARG A 61 -5.75 13.72 2.15
N ALA A 62 -4.94 13.04 2.95
CA ALA A 62 -4.73 13.34 4.36
C ALA A 62 -3.44 14.15 4.54
N ARG A 63 -3.19 14.64 5.77
CA ARG A 63 -1.92 15.31 6.09
C ARG A 63 -0.73 14.35 6.04
N GLY A 64 -0.95 13.08 6.31
CA GLY A 64 0.06 12.02 6.31
C GLY A 64 0.28 11.29 4.99
N GLY A 65 -0.41 11.69 3.91
CA GLY A 65 -0.27 11.07 2.59
C GLY A 65 -1.58 11.00 1.79
N LEU A 66 -1.51 10.39 0.62
CA LEU A 66 -2.61 10.03 -0.25
C LEU A 66 -3.05 8.60 0.06
N LEU A 67 -4.34 8.43 0.35
CA LEU A 67 -4.98 7.14 0.47
C LEU A 67 -5.82 6.89 -0.78
N ARG A 68 -5.74 5.68 -1.33
CA ARG A 68 -6.57 5.17 -2.40
C ARG A 68 -7.24 3.89 -1.94
N ALA A 69 -8.56 3.83 -2.06
CA ALA A 69 -9.31 2.62 -1.79
C ALA A 69 -10.00 2.15 -3.06
N ARG A 70 -9.83 0.88 -3.39
CA ARG A 70 -10.56 0.18 -4.44
C ARG A 70 -11.42 -0.87 -3.78
N ILE A 71 -12.69 -0.93 -4.12
CA ILE A 71 -13.62 -1.90 -3.54
C ILE A 71 -14.39 -2.65 -4.62
N ARG A 72 -14.60 -3.93 -4.37
CA ARG A 72 -15.49 -4.79 -5.14
C ARG A 72 -16.70 -5.11 -4.28
N LEU A 73 -17.87 -5.06 -4.90
CA LEU A 73 -19.13 -5.40 -4.25
C LEU A 73 -19.65 -6.73 -4.76
N ASP A 74 -20.62 -7.30 -4.06
CA ASP A 74 -21.38 -8.46 -4.54
C ASP A 74 -22.29 -8.07 -5.71
N ALA A 75 -22.93 -9.07 -6.35
CA ALA A 75 -23.85 -8.82 -7.47
C ALA A 75 -25.03 -7.91 -7.08
N GLY A 76 -25.42 -7.91 -5.80
CA GLY A 76 -26.45 -7.02 -5.26
C GLY A 76 -25.98 -5.60 -4.95
N GLY A 77 -24.67 -5.33 -4.98
CA GLY A 77 -24.08 -4.03 -4.65
C GLY A 77 -24.19 -3.64 -3.18
N GLY A 78 -24.56 -4.58 -2.29
CA GLY A 78 -24.86 -4.32 -0.89
C GLY A 78 -23.75 -4.73 0.08
N ARG A 79 -22.78 -5.53 -0.37
CA ARG A 79 -21.69 -6.04 0.47
C ARG A 79 -20.34 -5.91 -0.20
N VAL A 80 -19.31 -5.61 0.58
CA VAL A 80 -17.92 -5.59 0.15
C VAL A 80 -17.42 -7.02 0.01
N THR A 81 -17.10 -7.45 -1.20
CA THR A 81 -16.47 -8.76 -1.44
C THR A 81 -14.96 -8.68 -1.36
N GLN A 82 -14.39 -7.51 -1.67
CA GLN A 82 -12.96 -7.25 -1.58
C GLN A 82 -12.69 -5.74 -1.43
N ALA A 83 -11.67 -5.39 -0.66
CA ALA A 83 -11.17 -4.04 -0.50
C ALA A 83 -9.66 -4.03 -0.64
N TRP A 84 -9.13 -2.96 -1.25
CA TRP A 84 -7.71 -2.72 -1.42
C TRP A 84 -7.41 -1.29 -1.03
N ILE A 85 -6.48 -1.11 -0.10
CA ILE A 85 -6.09 0.20 0.43
C ILE A 85 -4.62 0.39 0.12
N THR A 86 -4.32 1.35 -0.75
CA THR A 86 -2.98 1.66 -1.21
C THR A 86 -2.71 3.16 -1.07
N GLY A 87 -1.44 3.57 -1.17
CA GLY A 87 -1.07 4.97 -1.00
C GLY A 87 0.34 5.16 -0.46
N ASP A 88 0.73 6.42 -0.31
CA ASP A 88 1.98 6.85 0.30
C ASP A 88 1.73 7.25 1.77
N PHE A 89 1.46 6.27 2.62
CA PHE A 89 1.24 6.48 4.04
C PHE A 89 2.16 5.62 4.91
N PHE A 90 2.43 6.08 6.13
CA PHE A 90 3.29 5.40 7.08
C PHE A 90 2.49 4.86 8.26
N VAL A 91 2.44 3.53 8.37
CA VAL A 91 1.72 2.80 9.41
C VAL A 91 2.58 1.67 9.97
N SER A 92 2.46 1.44 11.28
CA SER A 92 3.12 0.34 11.96
C SER A 92 2.14 -0.34 12.92
N PRO A 93 1.96 -1.67 12.85
CA PRO A 93 2.70 -2.60 12.01
C PRO A 93 2.23 -2.61 10.54
N ALA A 94 3.10 -3.00 9.60
CA ALA A 94 2.78 -3.05 8.17
C ALA A 94 1.57 -3.96 7.84
N ARG A 95 1.36 -5.01 8.64
CA ARG A 95 0.22 -5.94 8.54
C ARG A 95 -1.14 -5.32 8.86
N MET A 96 -1.18 -4.09 9.38
CA MET A 96 -2.45 -3.41 9.67
C MET A 96 -3.33 -3.26 8.43
N VAL A 97 -2.73 -2.91 7.28
CA VAL A 97 -3.49 -2.72 6.03
C VAL A 97 -4.15 -4.02 5.56
N PRO A 98 -3.43 -5.14 5.35
CA PRO A 98 -4.08 -6.38 4.95
C PRO A 98 -5.04 -6.94 6.02
N ASP A 99 -4.78 -6.70 7.31
CA ASP A 99 -5.71 -7.07 8.38
C ASP A 99 -7.03 -6.28 8.27
N LEU A 100 -6.96 -4.96 7.97
CA LEU A 100 -8.13 -4.11 7.74
C LEU A 100 -8.90 -4.53 6.48
N GLU A 101 -8.19 -4.78 5.37
CA GLU A 101 -8.79 -5.29 4.13
C GLU A 101 -9.54 -6.60 4.35
N ALA A 102 -8.96 -7.52 5.12
CA ALA A 102 -9.61 -8.77 5.50
C ALA A 102 -10.83 -8.54 6.40
N ALA A 103 -10.77 -7.60 7.35
CA ALA A 103 -11.89 -7.27 8.24
C ALA A 103 -13.08 -6.63 7.50
N LEU A 104 -12.83 -5.99 6.36
CA LEU A 104 -13.86 -5.39 5.51
C LEU A 104 -14.56 -6.41 4.61
N LYS A 105 -13.97 -7.58 4.37
CA LYS A 105 -14.58 -8.64 3.56
C LYS A 105 -15.93 -9.06 4.17
N ASP A 106 -16.92 -9.22 3.30
CA ASP A 106 -18.32 -9.55 3.63
C ASP A 106 -19.06 -8.52 4.52
N THR A 107 -18.50 -7.32 4.68
CA THR A 107 -19.16 -6.24 5.41
C THR A 107 -20.23 -5.55 4.54
N PRO A 108 -21.46 -5.35 5.04
CA PRO A 108 -22.46 -4.54 4.35
C PRO A 108 -21.96 -3.12 4.10
N CYS A 109 -22.21 -2.55 2.93
CA CYS A 109 -21.75 -1.20 2.55
C CYS A 109 -22.13 -0.14 3.61
N ALA A 110 -23.34 -0.23 4.17
CA ALA A 110 -23.83 0.68 5.21
C ALA A 110 -23.09 0.57 6.55
N GLN A 111 -22.32 -0.51 6.78
CA GLN A 111 -21.59 -0.77 8.02
C GLN A 111 -20.08 -0.61 7.87
N VAL A 112 -19.58 -0.27 6.68
CA VAL A 112 -18.13 -0.17 6.41
C VAL A 112 -17.45 0.81 7.37
N ARG A 113 -17.97 2.03 7.52
CA ARG A 113 -17.44 3.03 8.46
C ARG A 113 -17.39 2.50 9.90
N ALA A 114 -18.50 1.94 10.38
CA ALA A 114 -18.58 1.39 11.73
C ALA A 114 -17.59 0.21 11.93
N ARG A 115 -17.38 -0.62 10.90
CA ARG A 115 -16.39 -1.71 10.92
C ARG A 115 -14.97 -1.18 11.03
N VAL A 116 -14.64 -0.10 10.31
CA VAL A 116 -13.31 0.56 10.36
C VAL A 116 -13.07 1.16 11.74
N GLU A 117 -14.04 1.87 12.29
CA GLU A 117 -13.96 2.44 13.64
C GLU A 117 -13.77 1.35 14.70
N ALA A 118 -14.53 0.25 14.61
CA ALA A 118 -14.38 -0.89 15.50
C ALA A 118 -13.02 -1.58 15.36
N PHE A 119 -12.50 -1.71 14.13
CA PHE A 119 -11.16 -2.28 13.90
C PHE A 119 -10.08 -1.45 14.60
N PHE A 120 -10.07 -0.13 14.42
CA PHE A 120 -9.06 0.73 15.03
C PHE A 120 -9.23 0.95 16.53
N ALA A 121 -10.42 0.67 17.11
CA ALA A 121 -10.62 0.70 18.55
C ALA A 121 -9.81 -0.39 19.27
N ASP A 122 -9.72 -1.58 18.67
CA ASP A 122 -9.08 -2.76 19.27
C ASP A 122 -7.71 -3.08 18.65
N TYR A 123 -7.33 -2.41 17.56
CA TYR A 123 -6.08 -2.67 16.85
C TYR A 123 -4.99 -1.64 17.22
N PRO A 124 -3.93 -2.03 17.93
CA PRO A 124 -2.83 -1.13 18.24
C PRO A 124 -2.05 -0.79 16.97
N VAL A 125 -2.10 0.48 16.55
CA VAL A 125 -1.42 0.98 15.36
C VAL A 125 -0.80 2.34 15.63
N GLN A 126 0.40 2.55 15.10
CA GLN A 126 1.05 3.86 15.02
C GLN A 126 0.93 4.38 13.60
N MET A 127 0.52 5.63 13.46
CA MET A 127 0.34 6.30 12.17
C MET A 127 1.03 7.66 12.18
N LEU A 128 1.64 8.07 11.07
CA LEU A 128 2.24 9.39 10.94
C LEU A 128 1.27 10.36 10.27
N HIS A 129 0.79 11.36 11.01
CA HIS A 129 -0.14 12.39 10.54
C HIS A 129 -1.43 11.86 9.88
N LEU A 130 -1.87 10.69 10.35
CA LEU A 130 -3.03 9.94 9.86
C LEU A 130 -3.92 9.54 11.03
N ALA A 131 -5.22 9.47 10.76
CA ALA A 131 -6.24 9.05 11.71
C ALA A 131 -7.09 7.91 11.14
N PRO A 132 -7.71 7.07 11.99
CA PRO A 132 -8.70 6.08 11.57
C PRO A 132 -9.81 6.64 10.66
N ALA A 133 -10.18 7.91 10.87
CA ALA A 133 -11.19 8.60 10.06
C ALA A 133 -10.76 8.74 8.58
N ASP A 134 -9.47 8.90 8.28
CA ASP A 134 -8.97 9.03 6.91
C ASP A 134 -9.22 7.73 6.11
N PHE A 135 -9.10 6.57 6.77
CA PHE A 135 -9.42 5.27 6.19
C PHE A 135 -10.93 5.12 5.94
N ALA A 136 -11.77 5.53 6.89
CA ALA A 136 -13.21 5.52 6.71
C ALA A 136 -13.64 6.46 5.57
N ASP A 137 -13.04 7.64 5.47
CA ASP A 137 -13.35 8.63 4.44
C ASP A 137 -12.95 8.16 3.03
N VAL A 138 -11.80 7.49 2.86
CA VAL A 138 -11.42 6.95 1.54
C VAL A 138 -12.34 5.82 1.13
N LEU A 139 -12.79 4.99 2.07
CA LEU A 139 -13.74 3.90 1.82
C LEU A 139 -15.12 4.44 1.46
N ASP A 140 -15.62 5.45 2.17
CA ASP A 140 -16.89 6.10 1.84
C ASP A 140 -16.86 6.76 0.46
N LYS A 141 -15.74 7.42 0.11
CA LYS A 141 -15.53 7.95 -1.25
C LYS A 141 -15.57 6.85 -2.30
N SER A 142 -14.93 5.70 -2.03
CA SER A 142 -14.97 4.55 -2.95
C SER A 142 -16.37 3.95 -3.08
N LEU A 143 -17.15 3.89 -1.99
CA LEU A 143 -18.55 3.41 -2.03
C LEU A 143 -19.45 4.35 -2.83
N ALA A 144 -19.25 5.67 -2.71
CA ALA A 144 -20.01 6.68 -3.44
C ALA A 144 -19.61 6.79 -4.93
N ALA A 145 -18.41 6.36 -5.30
CA ALA A 145 -17.93 6.42 -6.67
C ALA A 145 -18.72 5.47 -7.59
N PRO A 146 -18.97 5.87 -8.86
CA PRO A 146 -19.53 4.95 -9.84
C PRO A 146 -18.54 3.79 -10.09
N PRO A 147 -19.05 2.59 -10.42
CA PRO A 147 -18.18 1.49 -10.84
C PRO A 147 -17.43 1.88 -12.12
N GLY A 148 -16.11 1.81 -12.09
CA GLY A 148 -15.26 1.90 -13.26
C GLY A 148 -14.83 0.52 -13.74
N ALA A 149 -14.51 0.41 -15.04
CA ALA A 149 -13.52 -0.58 -15.44
C ALA A 149 -12.22 -0.19 -14.72
N GLY A 150 -11.56 -1.12 -14.03
CA GLY A 150 -10.30 -0.82 -13.37
C GLY A 150 -9.29 -0.37 -14.43
N ASP A 151 -9.13 0.94 -14.62
CA ASP A 151 -8.24 1.46 -15.63
C ASP A 151 -6.80 1.18 -15.19
N LEU A 152 -6.09 0.54 -16.13
CA LEU A 152 -4.65 0.32 -16.11
C LEU A 152 -3.98 1.69 -16.14
N VAL A 153 -3.58 2.21 -14.98
CA VAL A 153 -2.51 3.22 -14.96
C VAL A 153 -1.18 2.46 -15.04
N ALA A 154 -0.91 1.98 -16.25
CA ALA A 154 0.45 1.70 -16.70
C ALA A 154 1.11 3.06 -17.01
N GLU A 155 1.54 3.78 -15.98
CA GLU A 155 2.50 4.86 -16.16
C GLU A 155 3.91 4.35 -15.86
N ALA A 156 4.59 3.93 -16.92
CA ALA A 156 6.04 4.02 -17.02
C ALA A 156 6.44 4.21 -18.50
N GLY A 157 6.34 5.47 -18.92
CA GLY A 157 7.19 6.18 -19.89
C GLY A 157 7.81 5.40 -21.06
N SER A 158 7.26 5.64 -22.25
CA SER A 158 8.08 5.78 -23.45
C SER A 158 8.82 7.12 -23.42
N GLY A 159 10.11 7.13 -23.79
CA GLY A 159 10.84 8.38 -24.00
C GLY A 159 12.34 8.21 -24.13
N GLY A 160 12.83 8.19 -25.38
CA GLY A 160 14.21 8.55 -25.75
C GLY A 160 15.09 7.39 -26.18
#